data_AF-A0A5N3D2E5-F1
#
_entry.id   AF-A0A5N3D2E5-F1
#
_cell.length_a   1.000
_cell.length_b   1.000
_cell.length_c   1.000
_cell.angle_alpha   90.00
_cell.angle_beta   90.00
_cell.angle_gamma   90.00
#
_symmetry.space_group_name_H-M   'P 1'
#
loop_
_entity.id
_entity.type
_entity.pdbx_description
1 polymer ?
#
loop_
_entity_poly.entity_id
_entity_poly.type
_entity_poly.pdbx_seq_one_letter_code
_entity_poly.pdbx_strand_id
1 'polypeptide(L)'
;MKNASTVSEDTASNQEPTLHRGLHNRHIQLIALGGAIGTGLFLGIGPAIQMAGPAVLLGYGVAGIIAFLIMRQLGEMVVEEPVSGSFAHFAYKYWGPFAGFLSGWNYWVMFVLVGMAELTAAGIYMQYWFPDVPTWIWAAAFFIIINAVNLVNVRLYGETEFWFALIKVLAIIGMIGFGLWLLFSGHGGEKASIDNLWRYGGFFATGWNGLILSLAVIMFSFGGLELIGITAAEARDPEKSIPKAVNQVVYRILLFYIGSLVVLLALYPWVEVKSNSSPFVMIFHNLDSNVVASALNFVILVASLSVYNSGVYSNSRMLFGLSVQGNAPKFLTRVSRRGVPINSLMLSGAVTSLVVLINYLLPQKAFGLLMALVVATLLLNWIMICLAHLRFRAAMRRQGRETQFKALLYPFGNYLCIAFLGMILLLMCTMDDMRLSAILLPVWIVFLFVAFKTLRRK
;
A
#
# COMPACT_ATOMS: atom_id res chain seq x y z
N MET A 1 54.44 -41.87 10.79
CA MET A 1 55.12 -40.62 10.39
C MET A 1 54.66 -40.24 9.00
N LYS A 2 53.79 -39.23 8.88
CA LYS A 2 53.40 -38.62 7.60
C LYS A 2 53.58 -37.11 7.75
N ASN A 3 54.41 -36.57 6.86
CA ASN A 3 54.87 -35.19 6.82
C ASN A 3 53.79 -34.23 6.32
N ALA A 4 53.99 -32.99 6.76
CA ALA A 4 53.32 -31.76 6.38
C ALA A 4 53.27 -31.51 4.86
N SER A 5 52.18 -30.90 4.41
CA SER A 5 52.20 -29.81 3.45
C SER A 5 50.94 -28.97 3.64
N THR A 6 51.14 -27.85 4.31
CA THR A 6 50.26 -26.69 4.39
C THR A 6 50.10 -26.06 3.01
N VAL A 7 48.87 -25.93 2.53
CA VAL A 7 48.47 -24.92 1.55
C VAL A 7 47.27 -24.21 2.14
N SER A 8 47.51 -22.99 2.62
CA SER A 8 46.50 -22.02 3.04
C SER A 8 45.87 -21.39 1.79
N GLU A 9 44.67 -21.83 1.42
CA GLU A 9 43.80 -21.05 0.55
C GLU A 9 42.93 -20.12 1.41
N ASP A 10 43.46 -18.94 1.70
CA ASP A 10 42.64 -17.78 2.05
C ASP A 10 41.86 -17.36 0.78
N THR A 11 40.78 -18.08 0.49
CA THR A 11 39.75 -17.58 -0.40
C THR A 11 38.91 -16.58 0.39
N ALA A 12 39.29 -15.31 0.30
CA ALA A 12 38.43 -14.18 0.65
C ALA A 12 37.13 -14.31 -0.16
N SER A 13 36.12 -14.97 0.43
CA SER A 13 34.80 -15.03 -0.16
C SER A 13 34.29 -13.60 -0.30
N ASN A 14 34.09 -13.17 -1.55
CA ASN A 14 33.23 -12.05 -1.91
C ASN A 14 31.81 -12.40 -1.41
N GLN A 15 31.57 -12.24 -0.11
CA GLN A 15 30.22 -12.26 0.42
C GLN A 15 29.56 -10.97 -0.04
N GLU A 16 28.70 -11.08 -1.05
CA GLU A 16 27.68 -10.07 -1.29
C GLU A 16 27.03 -9.73 0.06
N PRO A 17 26.78 -8.45 0.38
CA PRO A 17 26.18 -8.06 1.65
C PRO A 17 24.80 -8.71 1.78
N THR A 18 24.74 -9.83 2.51
CA THR A 18 23.54 -10.65 2.65
C THR A 18 22.71 -10.14 3.82
N LEU A 19 21.44 -9.83 3.55
CA LEU A 19 20.47 -9.46 4.58
C LEU A 19 20.15 -10.68 5.45
N HIS A 20 20.09 -10.51 6.78
CA HIS A 20 19.68 -11.59 7.69
C HIS A 20 18.21 -11.98 7.46
N ARG A 21 17.97 -13.23 7.06
CA ARG A 21 16.64 -13.82 6.92
C ARG A 21 16.05 -14.11 8.31
N GLY A 22 15.09 -13.30 8.77
CA GLY A 22 14.55 -13.38 10.14
C GLY A 22 13.03 -13.54 10.26
N LEU A 23 12.29 -13.58 9.16
CA LEU A 23 10.82 -13.65 9.16
C LEU A 23 10.35 -15.11 9.02
N HIS A 24 9.45 -15.53 9.93
CA HIS A 24 8.76 -16.82 9.80
C HIS A 24 7.56 -16.70 8.83
N ASN A 25 7.15 -17.82 8.22
CA ASN A 25 5.99 -17.87 7.29
C ASN A 25 4.71 -17.20 7.84
N ARG A 26 4.48 -17.29 9.17
CA ARG A 26 3.35 -16.62 9.83
C ARG A 26 3.45 -15.09 9.78
N HIS A 27 4.66 -14.54 9.92
CA HIS A 27 4.90 -13.09 9.83
C HIS A 27 4.66 -12.62 8.39
N ILE A 28 5.11 -13.40 7.39
CA ILE A 28 4.94 -13.05 5.98
C ILE A 28 3.46 -12.95 5.58
N GLN A 29 2.65 -13.94 5.96
CA GLN A 29 1.22 -13.95 5.63
C GLN A 29 0.48 -12.76 6.27
N LEU A 30 0.86 -12.39 7.49
CA LEU A 30 0.24 -11.28 8.22
C LEU A 30 0.77 -9.91 7.81
N ILE A 31 2.04 -9.78 7.42
CA ILE A 31 2.57 -8.56 6.77
C ILE A 31 1.81 -8.32 5.46
N ALA A 32 1.65 -9.36 4.65
CA ALA A 32 0.89 -9.27 3.40
C ALA A 32 -0.60 -8.97 3.63
N LEU A 33 -1.14 -9.30 4.80
CA LEU A 33 -2.55 -9.07 5.17
C LEU A 33 -2.75 -7.69 5.83
N GLY A 34 -1.80 -7.24 6.65
CA GLY A 34 -1.82 -5.97 7.38
C GLY A 34 -1.34 -4.76 6.57
N GLY A 35 -0.50 -4.98 5.54
CA GLY A 35 0.01 -3.91 4.66
C GLY A 35 -1.03 -3.35 3.67
N ALA A 36 -2.12 -4.08 3.43
CA ALA A 36 -3.23 -3.67 2.56
C ALA A 36 -4.42 -3.08 3.33
N ILE A 37 -4.33 -3.01 4.67
CA ILE A 37 -5.37 -2.46 5.56
C ILE A 37 -4.74 -1.29 6.31
N GLY A 38 -5.05 -0.08 5.83
CA GLY A 38 -4.48 1.17 6.33
C GLY A 38 -5.45 2.33 6.21
N THR A 39 -4.89 3.53 6.15
CA THR A 39 -5.68 4.78 6.11
C THR A 39 -6.59 4.90 4.90
N GLY A 40 -6.30 4.20 3.80
CA GLY A 40 -7.15 4.19 2.63
C GLY A 40 -8.57 3.68 2.92
N LEU A 41 -8.70 2.57 3.67
CA LEU A 41 -10.00 2.06 4.08
C LEU A 41 -10.68 2.98 5.11
N PHE A 42 -9.95 3.44 6.13
CA PHE A 42 -10.59 4.08 7.29
C PHE A 42 -10.80 5.59 7.16
N LEU A 43 -9.89 6.30 6.52
CA LEU A 43 -9.92 7.76 6.38
C LEU A 43 -10.12 8.17 4.91
N GLY A 44 -9.44 7.50 3.98
CA GLY A 44 -9.55 7.77 2.54
C GLY A 44 -10.93 7.46 1.94
N ILE A 45 -11.75 6.68 2.64
CA ILE A 45 -13.11 6.36 2.22
C ILE A 45 -14.08 7.54 2.34
N GLY A 46 -13.85 8.49 3.25
CA GLY A 46 -14.77 9.60 3.50
C GLY A 46 -15.08 10.42 2.25
N PRO A 47 -14.04 10.94 1.55
CA PRO A 47 -14.23 11.61 0.27
C PRO A 47 -14.92 10.73 -0.78
N ALA A 48 -14.58 9.44 -0.86
CA ALA A 48 -15.20 8.53 -1.82
C ALA A 48 -16.71 8.32 -1.57
N ILE A 49 -17.14 8.23 -0.29
CA ILE A 49 -18.55 8.18 0.10
C ILE A 49 -19.26 9.49 -0.29
N GLN A 50 -18.65 10.66 -0.03
CA GLN A 50 -19.24 11.95 -0.41
C GLN A 50 -19.42 12.08 -1.93
N MET A 51 -18.49 11.53 -2.72
CA MET A 51 -18.53 11.60 -4.17
C MET A 51 -19.53 10.62 -4.80
N ALA A 52 -19.62 9.39 -4.29
CA ALA A 52 -20.40 8.32 -4.93
C ALA A 52 -21.69 7.95 -4.18
N GLY A 53 -21.86 8.41 -2.94
CA GLY A 53 -22.92 7.91 -2.06
C GLY A 53 -22.84 6.39 -1.89
N PRO A 54 -23.98 5.68 -1.85
CA PRO A 54 -24.02 4.23 -1.72
C PRO A 54 -23.34 3.47 -2.87
N ALA A 55 -23.30 4.06 -4.07
CA ALA A 55 -22.61 3.49 -5.23
C ALA A 55 -21.10 3.30 -5.02
N VAL A 56 -20.52 3.89 -3.96
CA VAL A 56 -19.13 3.62 -3.55
C VAL A 56 -18.86 2.11 -3.41
N LEU A 57 -19.85 1.32 -2.99
CA LEU A 57 -19.77 -0.15 -2.92
C LEU A 57 -19.46 -0.77 -4.28
N LEU A 58 -20.14 -0.32 -5.34
CA LEU A 58 -19.86 -0.75 -6.70
C LEU A 58 -18.46 -0.30 -7.14
N GLY A 59 -18.06 0.92 -6.77
CA GLY A 59 -16.72 1.45 -7.04
C GLY A 59 -15.61 0.57 -6.47
N TYR A 60 -15.71 0.16 -5.21
CA TYR A 60 -14.77 -0.79 -4.58
C TYR A 60 -14.82 -2.18 -5.22
N GLY A 61 -16.01 -2.63 -5.64
CA GLY A 61 -16.15 -3.90 -6.37
C GLY A 61 -15.39 -3.87 -7.70
N VAL A 62 -15.59 -2.84 -8.51
CA VAL A 62 -14.93 -2.66 -9.81
C VAL A 62 -13.41 -2.48 -9.63
N ALA A 63 -12.98 -1.54 -8.79
CA ALA A 63 -11.57 -1.31 -8.50
C ALA A 63 -10.90 -2.56 -7.94
N GLY A 64 -11.60 -3.31 -7.08
CA GLY A 64 -11.14 -4.56 -6.51
C GLY A 64 -10.96 -5.69 -7.53
N ILE A 65 -11.84 -5.80 -8.52
CA ILE A 65 -11.67 -6.76 -9.63
C ILE A 65 -10.41 -6.41 -10.42
N ILE A 66 -10.20 -5.14 -10.76
CA ILE A 66 -9.01 -4.70 -11.50
C ILE A 66 -7.73 -4.95 -10.68
N ALA A 67 -7.74 -4.61 -9.39
CA ALA A 67 -6.63 -4.87 -8.48
C ALA A 67 -6.32 -6.37 -8.40
N PHE A 68 -7.35 -7.22 -8.31
CA PHE A 68 -7.19 -8.67 -8.30
C PHE A 68 -6.56 -9.20 -9.59
N LEU A 69 -6.97 -8.71 -10.76
CA LEU A 69 -6.36 -9.09 -12.05
C LEU A 69 -4.87 -8.70 -12.09
N ILE A 70 -4.50 -7.53 -11.58
CA ILE A 70 -3.10 -7.07 -11.51
C ILE A 70 -2.29 -7.95 -10.55
N MET A 71 -2.84 -8.28 -9.38
CA MET A 71 -2.21 -9.20 -8.44
C MET A 71 -2.05 -10.61 -9.01
N ARG A 72 -2.97 -11.04 -9.87
CA ARG A 72 -2.85 -12.30 -10.60
C ARG A 72 -1.71 -12.28 -11.62
N GLN A 73 -1.56 -11.17 -12.36
CA GLN A 73 -0.44 -10.96 -13.30
C GLN A 73 0.91 -10.94 -12.56
N LEU A 74 0.98 -10.24 -11.42
CA LEU A 74 2.17 -10.24 -10.56
C LEU A 74 2.45 -11.64 -10.02
N GLY A 75 1.43 -12.32 -9.50
CA GLY A 75 1.56 -13.67 -8.95
C GLY A 75 2.09 -14.68 -9.97
N GLU A 76 1.67 -14.59 -11.24
CA GLU A 76 2.17 -15.46 -12.32
C GLU A 76 3.68 -15.30 -12.52
N MET A 77 4.18 -14.07 -12.58
CA MET A 77 5.61 -13.81 -12.71
C MET A 77 6.39 -14.33 -11.51
N VAL A 78 5.89 -14.06 -10.31
CA VAL A 78 6.60 -14.31 -9.06
C VAL A 78 6.61 -15.80 -8.69
N VAL A 79 5.59 -16.57 -9.07
CA VAL A 79 5.59 -18.03 -8.90
C VAL A 79 6.67 -18.69 -9.76
N GLU A 80 6.84 -18.24 -11.01
CA GLU A 80 7.88 -18.78 -11.90
C GLU A 80 9.29 -18.36 -11.51
N GLU A 81 9.46 -17.11 -11.05
CA GLU A 81 10.77 -16.59 -10.64
C GLU A 81 10.67 -15.89 -9.27
N PRO A 82 10.75 -16.63 -8.16
CA PRO A 82 10.67 -16.07 -6.82
C PRO A 82 11.98 -15.34 -6.46
N VAL A 83 12.07 -14.06 -6.83
CA VAL A 83 13.27 -13.22 -6.65
C VAL A 83 13.03 -11.98 -5.78
N SER A 84 14.02 -11.65 -4.95
CA SER A 84 14.02 -10.47 -4.09
C SER A 84 14.17 -9.21 -4.95
N GLY A 85 13.07 -8.49 -5.17
CA GLY A 85 13.04 -7.32 -6.07
C GLY A 85 11.71 -7.13 -6.80
N SER A 86 10.83 -8.14 -6.75
CA SER A 86 9.45 -8.08 -7.25
C SER A 86 9.35 -7.58 -8.69
N PHE A 87 8.31 -6.83 -9.03
CA PHE A 87 8.02 -6.32 -10.37
C PHE A 87 9.12 -5.41 -10.96
N ALA A 88 9.96 -4.76 -10.14
CA ALA A 88 11.10 -4.00 -10.65
C ALA A 88 12.16 -4.91 -11.29
N HIS A 89 12.38 -6.11 -10.73
CA HIS A 89 13.24 -7.13 -11.33
C HIS A 89 12.65 -7.61 -12.67
N PHE A 90 11.35 -7.93 -12.71
CA PHE A 90 10.68 -8.36 -13.94
C PHE A 90 10.73 -7.30 -15.04
N ALA A 91 10.51 -6.03 -14.68
CA ALA A 91 10.66 -4.91 -15.60
C ALA A 91 12.09 -4.81 -16.13
N TYR A 92 13.11 -4.96 -15.27
CA TYR A 92 14.52 -4.95 -15.68
C TYR A 92 14.83 -6.09 -16.67
N LYS A 93 14.46 -7.32 -16.32
CA LYS A 93 14.82 -8.54 -17.05
C LYS A 93 14.09 -8.70 -18.37
N TYR A 94 12.78 -8.42 -18.41
CA TYR A 94 11.93 -8.73 -19.57
C TYR A 94 11.62 -7.52 -20.45
N TRP A 95 11.69 -6.31 -19.91
CA TRP A 95 11.41 -5.09 -20.67
C TRP A 95 12.68 -4.27 -20.93
N GLY A 96 13.52 -4.10 -19.91
CA GLY A 96 14.86 -3.58 -20.08
C GLY A 96 15.33 -2.68 -18.93
N PRO A 97 16.56 -2.17 -19.01
CA PRO A 97 17.20 -1.59 -17.85
C PRO A 97 16.54 -0.30 -17.32
N PHE A 98 16.05 0.55 -18.22
CA PHE A 98 15.31 1.75 -17.81
C PHE A 98 13.98 1.41 -17.13
N ALA A 99 13.26 0.40 -17.62
CA ALA A 99 11.99 -0.02 -17.02
C ALA A 99 12.19 -0.53 -15.58
N GLY A 100 13.27 -1.28 -15.32
CA GLY A 100 13.66 -1.67 -13.97
C GLY A 100 14.00 -0.47 -13.06
N PHE A 101 14.78 0.48 -13.57
CA PHE A 101 15.14 1.70 -12.85
C PHE A 101 13.91 2.54 -12.50
N LEU A 102 13.02 2.76 -13.48
CA LEU A 102 11.77 3.51 -13.31
C LEU A 102 10.87 2.85 -12.25
N SER A 103 10.62 1.55 -12.38
CA SER A 103 9.78 0.80 -11.42
C SER A 103 10.34 0.88 -10.00
N GLY A 104 11.64 0.69 -9.82
CA GLY A 104 12.25 0.69 -8.48
C GLY A 104 12.22 2.07 -7.81
N TRP A 105 12.61 3.13 -8.52
CA TRP A 105 12.57 4.49 -7.97
C TRP A 105 11.15 5.00 -7.75
N ASN A 106 10.23 4.70 -8.66
CA ASN A 106 8.82 5.05 -8.49
C ASN A 106 8.21 4.35 -7.27
N TYR A 107 8.53 3.06 -7.06
CA TYR A 107 8.06 2.34 -5.88
C TYR A 107 8.62 2.88 -4.57
N TRP A 108 9.91 3.24 -4.54
CA TRP A 108 10.51 3.88 -3.38
C TRP A 108 9.82 5.22 -3.04
N VAL A 109 9.63 6.10 -4.03
CA VAL A 109 8.92 7.37 -3.81
C VAL A 109 7.47 7.13 -3.37
N MET A 110 6.77 6.20 -3.99
CA MET A 110 5.40 5.84 -3.62
C MET A 110 5.32 5.47 -2.14
N PHE A 111 6.21 4.61 -1.63
CA PHE A 111 6.20 4.22 -0.22
C PHE A 111 6.64 5.34 0.73
N VAL A 112 7.52 6.25 0.29
CA VAL A 112 7.81 7.49 1.04
C VAL A 112 6.54 8.30 1.19
N LEU A 113 5.81 8.54 0.10
CA LEU A 113 4.55 9.29 0.09
C LEU A 113 3.45 8.60 0.92
N VAL A 114 3.34 7.28 0.85
CA VAL A 114 2.46 6.49 1.74
C VAL A 114 2.84 6.75 3.19
N GLY A 115 4.12 6.67 3.54
CA GLY A 115 4.57 6.94 4.90
C GLY A 115 4.22 8.35 5.39
N MET A 116 4.32 9.36 4.52
CA MET A 116 3.86 10.72 4.83
C MET A 116 2.33 10.78 5.04
N ALA A 117 1.55 10.10 4.18
CA ALA A 117 0.09 10.06 4.29
C ALA A 117 -0.35 9.38 5.61
N GLU A 118 0.31 8.29 5.97
CA GLU A 118 0.08 7.55 7.22
C GLU A 118 0.41 8.40 8.46
N LEU A 119 1.56 9.10 8.48
CA LEU A 119 1.90 10.00 9.58
C LEU A 119 0.92 11.18 9.71
N THR A 120 0.43 11.70 8.59
CA THR A 120 -0.60 12.75 8.57
C THR A 120 -1.91 12.22 9.17
N ALA A 121 -2.34 11.03 8.75
CA ALA A 121 -3.54 10.40 9.27
C ALA A 121 -3.42 10.06 10.76
N ALA A 122 -2.26 9.58 11.21
CA ALA A 122 -1.98 9.37 12.63
C ALA A 122 -2.18 10.67 13.44
N GLY A 123 -1.78 11.81 12.89
CA GLY A 123 -2.06 13.12 13.48
C GLY A 123 -3.56 13.43 13.56
N ILE A 124 -4.32 13.16 12.50
CA ILE A 124 -5.78 13.33 12.45
C ILE A 124 -6.47 12.43 13.49
N TYR A 125 -6.05 11.17 13.63
CA TYR A 125 -6.61 10.28 14.64
C TYR A 125 -6.30 10.75 16.06
N MET A 126 -5.12 11.32 16.31
CA MET A 126 -4.79 11.88 17.63
C MET A 126 -5.64 13.11 17.96
N GLN A 127 -6.05 13.91 16.97
CA GLN A 127 -6.96 15.04 17.18
C GLN A 127 -8.36 14.63 17.65
N TYR A 128 -8.76 13.37 17.48
CA TYR A 128 -9.99 12.87 18.08
C TYR A 128 -9.96 12.94 19.62
N TRP A 129 -8.83 12.62 20.25
CA TRP A 129 -8.67 12.72 21.71
C TRP A 129 -8.08 14.07 22.15
N PHE A 130 -7.23 14.67 21.33
CA PHE A 130 -6.49 15.90 21.63
C PHE A 130 -6.69 16.93 20.51
N PRO A 131 -7.89 17.52 20.36
CA PRO A 131 -8.25 18.38 19.24
C PRO A 131 -7.41 19.66 19.16
N ASP A 132 -6.95 20.17 20.31
CA ASP A 132 -6.16 21.41 20.39
C ASP A 132 -4.70 21.22 19.95
N VAL A 133 -4.24 19.98 19.79
CA VAL A 133 -2.86 19.68 19.38
C VAL A 133 -2.79 19.60 17.84
N PRO A 134 -1.95 20.41 17.18
CA PRO A 134 -1.79 20.36 15.74
C PRO A 134 -1.28 19.03 15.21
N THR A 135 -1.76 18.62 14.02
CA THR A 135 -1.39 17.34 13.38
C THR A 135 0.11 17.16 13.18
N TRP A 136 0.86 18.23 12.88
CA TRP A 136 2.31 18.17 12.64
C TRP A 136 3.11 17.71 13.86
N ILE A 137 2.64 18.01 15.08
CA ILE A 137 3.31 17.60 16.33
C ILE A 137 3.23 16.08 16.45
N TRP A 138 2.03 15.53 16.26
CA TRP A 138 1.81 14.09 16.30
C TRP A 138 2.56 13.37 15.16
N ALA A 139 2.51 13.92 13.95
CA ALA A 139 3.27 13.38 12.81
C ALA A 139 4.78 13.35 13.10
N ALA A 140 5.34 14.41 13.71
CA ALA A 140 6.74 14.45 14.10
C ALA A 140 7.07 13.44 15.22
N ALA A 141 6.22 13.34 16.24
CA ALA A 141 6.41 12.40 17.34
C ALA A 141 6.44 10.95 16.85
N PHE A 142 5.44 10.54 16.06
CA PHE A 142 5.40 9.18 15.51
C PHE A 142 6.51 8.92 14.49
N PHE A 143 6.89 9.92 13.69
CA PHE A 143 8.04 9.83 12.80
C PHE A 143 9.31 9.48 13.58
N ILE A 144 9.61 10.19 14.67
CA ILE A 144 10.80 9.96 15.49
C ILE A 144 10.75 8.57 16.14
N ILE A 145 9.61 8.22 16.76
CA ILE A 145 9.44 6.95 17.48
C ILE A 145 9.67 5.76 16.53
N ILE A 146 8.98 5.72 15.38
CA ILE A 146 9.04 4.57 14.48
C ILE A 146 10.40 4.46 13.79
N ASN A 147 11.03 5.58 13.40
CA ASN A 147 12.38 5.52 12.83
C ASN A 147 13.41 5.07 13.88
N ALA A 148 13.28 5.49 15.14
CA ALA A 148 14.15 5.04 16.22
C ALA A 148 14.01 3.52 16.44
N VAL A 149 12.79 2.99 16.44
CA VAL A 149 12.55 1.53 16.55
C VAL A 149 13.21 0.77 15.39
N ASN A 150 13.08 1.27 14.16
CA ASN A 150 13.67 0.65 12.97
C ASN A 150 15.21 0.65 12.95
N LEU A 151 15.85 1.56 13.70
CA LEU A 151 17.31 1.59 13.86
C LEU A 151 17.82 0.51 14.83
N VAL A 152 17.00 0.06 15.78
CA VAL A 152 17.46 -0.76 16.91
C VAL A 152 17.40 -2.27 16.61
N ASN A 153 16.28 -2.79 16.08
CA ASN A 153 16.12 -4.25 15.94
C ASN A 153 15.10 -4.70 14.87
N VAL A 154 15.59 -5.42 13.85
CA VAL A 154 14.78 -6.02 12.77
C VAL A 154 13.90 -7.18 13.24
N ARG A 155 14.25 -7.87 14.35
CA ARG A 155 13.42 -8.95 14.90
C ARG A 155 12.19 -8.44 15.65
N LEU A 156 12.26 -7.24 16.23
CA LEU A 156 11.11 -6.61 16.89
C LEU A 156 9.99 -6.34 15.86
N TYR A 157 10.37 -5.94 14.63
CA TYR A 157 9.43 -5.64 13.54
C TYR A 157 8.46 -6.79 13.25
N GLY A 158 8.96 -8.02 13.07
CA GLY A 158 8.12 -9.15 12.64
C GLY A 158 7.06 -9.55 13.67
N GLU A 159 7.39 -9.49 14.96
CA GLU A 159 6.44 -9.78 16.04
C GLU A 159 5.47 -8.61 16.27
N THR A 160 5.94 -7.36 16.22
CA THR A 160 5.06 -6.17 16.31
C THR A 160 4.02 -6.16 15.19
N GLU A 161 4.44 -6.46 13.96
CA GLU A 161 3.54 -6.46 12.80
C GLU A 161 2.53 -7.62 12.84
N PHE A 162 2.91 -8.78 13.41
CA PHE A 162 1.98 -9.88 13.68
C PHE A 162 0.82 -9.40 14.57
N TRP A 163 1.14 -8.76 15.70
CA TRP A 163 0.12 -8.27 16.63
C TRP A 163 -0.71 -7.14 16.02
N PHE A 164 -0.09 -6.21 15.29
CA PHE A 164 -0.80 -5.15 14.61
C PHE A 164 -1.78 -5.68 13.56
N ALA A 165 -1.36 -6.65 12.73
CA ALA A 165 -2.26 -7.27 11.76
C ALA A 165 -3.44 -8.00 12.43
N LEU A 166 -3.19 -8.71 13.55
CA LEU A 166 -4.25 -9.40 14.29
C LEU A 166 -5.28 -8.40 14.86
N ILE A 167 -4.82 -7.32 15.49
CA ILE A 167 -5.68 -6.26 16.03
C ILE A 167 -6.54 -5.64 14.92
N LYS A 168 -5.96 -5.36 13.74
CA LYS A 168 -6.69 -4.82 12.58
C LYS A 168 -7.84 -5.73 12.15
N VAL A 169 -7.57 -7.02 11.98
CA VAL A 169 -8.58 -7.98 11.51
C VAL A 169 -9.69 -8.16 12.53
N LEU A 170 -9.35 -8.34 13.81
CA LEU A 170 -10.33 -8.49 14.88
C LEU A 170 -11.21 -7.25 15.03
N ALA A 171 -10.63 -6.06 14.88
CA ALA A 171 -11.40 -4.82 14.96
C ALA A 171 -12.40 -4.67 13.81
N ILE A 172 -12.04 -5.03 12.57
CA ILE A 172 -12.99 -4.97 11.46
C ILE A 172 -14.11 -6.01 11.63
N ILE A 173 -13.77 -7.24 12.01
CA ILE A 173 -14.78 -8.29 12.26
C ILE A 173 -15.70 -7.88 13.41
N GLY A 174 -15.14 -7.39 14.52
CA GLY A 174 -15.89 -6.92 15.67
C GLY A 174 -16.81 -5.75 15.33
N MET A 175 -16.33 -4.80 14.54
CA MET A 175 -17.12 -3.67 14.07
C MET A 175 -18.27 -4.09 13.15
N ILE A 176 -18.02 -5.01 12.19
CA ILE A 176 -19.07 -5.57 11.34
C ILE A 176 -20.11 -6.29 12.20
N GLY A 177 -19.67 -7.15 13.12
CA GLY A 177 -20.56 -7.89 14.01
C GLY A 177 -21.40 -6.97 14.91
N PHE A 178 -20.76 -5.97 15.53
CA PHE A 178 -21.44 -4.99 16.38
C PHE A 178 -22.39 -4.11 15.58
N GLY A 179 -22.01 -3.68 14.37
CA GLY A 179 -22.87 -2.90 13.50
C GLY A 179 -24.09 -3.69 13.01
N LEU A 180 -23.93 -4.97 12.67
CA LEU A 180 -25.07 -5.86 12.36
C LEU A 180 -25.96 -6.04 13.59
N TRP A 181 -25.39 -6.20 14.78
CA TRP A 181 -26.16 -6.27 16.01
C TRP A 181 -26.99 -5.00 16.23
N LEU A 182 -26.40 -3.80 16.04
CA LEU A 182 -27.14 -2.54 16.14
C LEU A 182 -28.30 -2.44 15.12
N LEU A 183 -28.06 -2.88 13.88
CA LEU A 183 -29.07 -2.88 12.82
C LEU A 183 -30.26 -3.80 13.12
N PHE A 184 -30.01 -5.01 13.62
CA PHE A 184 -31.06 -6.02 13.82
C PHE A 184 -31.68 -6.01 15.22
N SER A 185 -30.98 -5.49 16.22
CA SER A 185 -31.49 -5.42 17.60
C SER A 185 -32.38 -4.21 17.88
N GLY A 186 -32.47 -3.25 16.94
CA GLY A 186 -33.17 -1.98 17.14
C GLY A 186 -32.43 -0.98 18.04
N HIS A 187 -31.22 -1.30 18.51
CA HIS A 187 -30.42 -0.42 19.37
C HIS A 187 -29.56 0.59 18.59
N GLY A 188 -29.55 0.52 17.24
CA GLY A 188 -28.83 1.46 16.38
C GLY A 188 -29.47 2.85 16.25
N GLY A 189 -30.60 3.11 16.91
CA GLY A 189 -31.35 4.37 16.80
C GLY A 189 -32.14 4.49 15.49
N GLU A 190 -32.95 5.54 15.37
CA GLU A 190 -33.87 5.74 14.23
C GLU A 190 -33.16 5.90 12.88
N LYS A 191 -31.89 6.33 12.90
CA LYS A 191 -31.09 6.50 11.70
C LYS A 191 -30.53 5.18 11.18
N ALA A 192 -30.40 4.13 12.00
CA ALA A 192 -29.84 2.86 11.56
C ALA A 192 -30.91 2.04 10.81
N SER A 193 -30.79 1.97 9.48
CA SER A 193 -31.66 1.14 8.65
C SER A 193 -30.94 0.75 7.36
N ILE A 194 -31.16 -0.50 6.93
CA ILE A 194 -30.68 -0.98 5.63
C ILE A 194 -31.18 -0.07 4.49
N ASP A 195 -32.33 0.57 4.66
CA ASP A 195 -32.89 1.52 3.70
C ASP A 195 -31.95 2.69 3.38
N ASN A 196 -31.00 3.03 4.27
CA ASN A 196 -30.05 4.11 4.04
C ASN A 196 -29.23 3.92 2.76
N LEU A 197 -29.08 2.68 2.27
CA LEU A 197 -28.41 2.37 1.01
C LEU A 197 -29.14 2.89 -0.25
N TRP A 198 -30.42 3.27 -0.14
CA TRP A 198 -31.21 3.80 -1.25
C TRP A 198 -32.15 4.96 -0.88
N ARG A 199 -32.38 5.23 0.41
CA ARG A 199 -33.33 6.24 0.89
C ARG A 199 -32.91 7.67 0.55
N TYR A 200 -31.62 7.97 0.53
CA TYR A 200 -31.09 9.32 0.32
C TYR A 200 -30.65 9.53 -1.13
N GLY A 201 -31.61 9.50 -2.06
CA GLY A 201 -31.37 9.72 -3.49
C GLY A 201 -31.15 8.46 -4.34
N GLY A 202 -31.40 7.27 -3.79
CA GLY A 202 -31.15 5.99 -4.47
C GLY A 202 -29.72 5.49 -4.32
N PHE A 203 -29.42 4.34 -4.92
CA PHE A 203 -28.07 3.77 -4.87
C PHE A 203 -27.05 4.65 -5.62
N PHE A 204 -27.47 5.23 -6.76
CA PHE A 204 -26.69 6.17 -7.56
C PHE A 204 -27.06 7.62 -7.23
N ALA A 205 -27.01 8.00 -5.95
CA ALA A 205 -27.47 9.31 -5.48
C ALA A 205 -26.75 10.51 -6.11
N THR A 206 -25.48 10.34 -6.50
CA THR A 206 -24.68 11.36 -7.20
C THR A 206 -24.53 11.09 -8.71
N GLY A 207 -25.32 10.14 -9.24
CA GLY A 207 -25.26 9.67 -10.61
C GLY A 207 -23.98 8.90 -10.95
N TRP A 208 -23.87 8.47 -12.21
CA TRP A 208 -22.69 7.75 -12.71
C TRP A 208 -21.41 8.58 -12.65
N ASN A 209 -21.51 9.90 -12.79
CA ASN A 209 -20.35 10.80 -12.74
C ASN A 209 -19.69 10.78 -11.36
N GLY A 210 -20.48 10.83 -10.28
CA GLY A 210 -19.96 10.75 -8.91
C GLY A 210 -19.26 9.43 -8.63
N LEU A 211 -19.82 8.31 -9.11
CA LEU A 211 -19.17 7.00 -9.05
C LEU A 211 -17.86 6.96 -9.84
N ILE A 212 -17.86 7.43 -11.09
CA ILE A 212 -16.66 7.37 -11.95
C ILE A 212 -15.53 8.21 -11.34
N LEU A 213 -15.84 9.41 -10.85
CA LEU A 213 -14.84 10.28 -10.21
C LEU A 213 -14.31 9.67 -8.90
N SER A 214 -15.17 9.01 -8.11
CA SER A 214 -14.74 8.38 -6.84
C SER A 214 -13.74 7.24 -7.05
N LEU A 215 -13.74 6.59 -8.23
CA LEU A 215 -12.78 5.52 -8.54
C LEU A 215 -11.33 5.99 -8.34
N ALA A 216 -11.01 7.25 -8.67
CA ALA A 216 -9.66 7.79 -8.48
C ALA A 216 -9.24 7.83 -7.00
N VAL A 217 -10.16 8.21 -6.11
CA VAL A 217 -9.93 8.22 -4.66
C VAL A 217 -9.85 6.79 -4.12
N ILE A 218 -10.75 5.92 -4.58
CA ILE A 218 -10.83 4.51 -4.18
C ILE A 218 -9.51 3.79 -4.44
N MET A 219 -8.78 4.12 -5.52
CA MET A 219 -7.48 3.49 -5.82
C MET A 219 -6.47 3.57 -4.68
N PHE A 220 -6.49 4.64 -3.87
CA PHE A 220 -5.61 4.78 -2.72
C PHE A 220 -5.78 3.62 -1.72
N SER A 221 -7.00 3.11 -1.58
CA SER A 221 -7.31 2.01 -0.66
C SER A 221 -6.65 0.69 -1.03
N PHE A 222 -6.31 0.49 -2.30
CA PHE A 222 -5.74 -0.76 -2.77
C PHE A 222 -4.21 -0.76 -2.80
N GLY A 223 -3.57 0.34 -2.41
CA GLY A 223 -2.11 0.41 -2.28
C GLY A 223 -1.58 -0.64 -1.30
N GLY A 224 -0.40 -1.19 -1.59
CA GLY A 224 0.24 -2.19 -0.72
C GLY A 224 -0.12 -3.64 -1.03
N LEU A 225 -1.08 -3.92 -1.93
CA LEU A 225 -1.34 -5.29 -2.38
C LEU A 225 -0.10 -5.93 -3.06
N GLU A 226 0.70 -5.12 -3.75
CA GLU A 226 1.92 -5.55 -4.41
C GLU A 226 3.05 -6.00 -3.45
N LEU A 227 2.91 -5.77 -2.13
CA LEU A 227 3.83 -6.30 -1.11
C LEU A 227 3.96 -7.82 -1.18
N ILE A 228 2.92 -8.53 -1.65
CA ILE A 228 2.96 -9.98 -1.89
C ILE A 228 4.17 -10.34 -2.78
N GLY A 229 4.43 -9.55 -3.82
CA GLY A 229 5.54 -9.81 -4.74
C GLY A 229 6.94 -9.59 -4.14
N ILE A 230 7.06 -8.83 -3.05
CA ILE A 230 8.34 -8.64 -2.34
C ILE A 230 8.57 -9.78 -1.36
N THR A 231 7.53 -10.16 -0.62
CA THR A 231 7.59 -11.22 0.37
C THR A 231 7.75 -12.62 -0.23
N ALA A 232 7.48 -12.76 -1.52
CA ALA A 232 7.60 -14.03 -2.24
C ALA A 232 9.00 -14.65 -2.22
N ALA A 233 10.04 -13.84 -2.28
CA ALA A 233 11.43 -14.32 -2.23
C ALA A 233 11.81 -14.90 -0.86
N GLU A 234 11.00 -14.63 0.15
CA GLU A 234 11.17 -15.13 1.52
C GLU A 234 10.21 -16.29 1.83
N ALA A 235 9.32 -16.65 0.91
CA ALA A 235 8.36 -17.72 1.12
C ALA A 235 9.03 -19.11 1.01
N ARG A 236 8.73 -19.99 1.97
CA ARG A 236 9.28 -21.36 1.99
C ARG A 236 8.80 -22.25 0.83
N ASP A 237 7.57 -22.03 0.37
CA ASP A 237 6.94 -22.74 -0.76
C ASP A 237 6.20 -21.71 -1.63
N PRO A 238 6.92 -20.94 -2.48
CA PRO A 238 6.35 -19.88 -3.30
C PRO A 238 5.23 -20.38 -4.22
N GLU A 239 5.39 -21.58 -4.78
CA GLU A 239 4.45 -22.20 -5.74
C GLU A 239 3.05 -22.42 -5.14
N LYS A 240 2.94 -22.66 -3.83
CA LYS A 240 1.63 -22.80 -3.15
C LYS A 240 1.20 -21.56 -2.40
N SER A 241 2.13 -20.89 -1.73
CA SER A 241 1.82 -19.77 -0.84
C SER A 241 1.39 -18.51 -1.60
N ILE A 242 2.02 -18.22 -2.75
CA ILE A 242 1.72 -17.03 -3.54
C ILE A 242 0.34 -17.14 -4.21
N PRO A 243 -0.01 -18.24 -4.92
CA PRO A 243 -1.36 -18.41 -5.45
C PRO A 243 -2.45 -18.25 -4.40
N LYS A 244 -2.23 -18.82 -3.21
CA LYS A 244 -3.17 -18.71 -2.10
C LYS A 244 -3.31 -17.26 -1.64
N ALA A 245 -2.20 -16.54 -1.43
CA ALA A 245 -2.21 -15.15 -1.01
C ALA A 245 -2.90 -14.23 -2.04
N VAL A 246 -2.61 -14.42 -3.34
CA VAL A 246 -3.25 -13.67 -4.44
C VAL A 246 -4.75 -13.92 -4.49
N ASN A 247 -5.19 -15.18 -4.41
CA ASN A 247 -6.62 -15.51 -4.43
C ASN A 247 -7.34 -15.03 -3.16
N GLN A 248 -6.63 -14.95 -2.04
CA GLN A 248 -7.16 -14.40 -0.80
C GLN A 248 -7.47 -12.90 -0.87
N VAL A 249 -6.87 -12.16 -1.82
CA VAL A 249 -7.18 -10.74 -2.04
C VAL A 249 -8.68 -10.51 -2.24
N VAL A 250 -9.37 -11.38 -2.98
CA VAL A 250 -10.82 -11.25 -3.22
C VAL A 250 -11.61 -11.26 -1.89
N TYR A 251 -11.32 -12.21 -1.00
CA TYR A 251 -11.99 -12.29 0.29
C TYR A 251 -11.70 -11.07 1.17
N ARG A 252 -10.48 -10.52 1.08
CA ARG A 252 -10.13 -9.27 1.79
C ARG A 252 -10.93 -8.09 1.26
N ILE A 253 -11.11 -8.00 -0.06
CA ILE A 253 -11.92 -6.95 -0.70
C ILE A 253 -13.38 -7.07 -0.27
N LEU A 254 -13.96 -8.26 -0.35
CA LEU A 254 -15.36 -8.49 0.02
C LEU A 254 -15.60 -8.24 1.50
N LEU A 255 -14.74 -8.73 2.39
CA LEU A 255 -14.96 -8.60 3.84
C LEU A 255 -14.63 -7.19 4.33
N PHE A 256 -13.42 -6.70 4.07
CA PHE A 256 -12.92 -5.49 4.70
C PHE A 256 -13.41 -4.22 4.02
N TYR A 257 -13.68 -4.24 2.72
CA TYR A 257 -14.18 -3.07 2.01
C TYR A 257 -15.68 -3.13 1.85
N ILE A 258 -16.20 -4.14 1.14
CA ILE A 258 -17.64 -4.20 0.85
C ILE A 258 -18.45 -4.45 2.13
N GLY A 259 -18.10 -5.48 2.90
CA GLY A 259 -18.83 -5.85 4.12
C GLY A 259 -18.86 -4.75 5.16
N SER A 260 -17.71 -4.14 5.45
CA SER A 260 -17.62 -3.03 6.40
C SER A 260 -18.40 -1.79 5.93
N LEU A 261 -18.34 -1.47 4.63
CA LEU A 261 -19.04 -0.31 4.07
C LEU A 261 -20.55 -0.50 4.00
N VAL A 262 -21.03 -1.71 3.69
CA VAL A 262 -22.46 -2.01 3.71
C VAL A 262 -23.02 -1.76 5.10
N VAL A 263 -22.35 -2.27 6.15
CA VAL A 263 -22.77 -2.05 7.53
C VAL A 263 -22.70 -0.57 7.89
N LEU A 264 -21.60 0.10 7.53
CA LEU A 264 -21.41 1.52 7.79
C LEU A 264 -22.51 2.40 7.18
N LEU A 265 -22.80 2.20 5.90
CA LEU A 265 -23.81 2.98 5.16
C LEU A 265 -25.24 2.61 5.54
N ALA A 266 -25.48 1.39 6.04
CA ALA A 266 -26.76 1.01 6.62
C ALA A 266 -26.96 1.66 8.01
N LEU A 267 -25.90 1.78 8.82
CA LEU A 267 -25.99 2.39 10.15
C LEU A 267 -26.21 3.91 10.10
N TYR A 268 -25.66 4.58 9.08
CA TYR A 268 -25.67 6.04 9.06
C TYR A 268 -25.85 6.62 7.64
N PRO A 269 -26.67 7.67 7.47
CA PRO A 269 -26.89 8.30 6.17
C PRO A 269 -25.59 8.80 5.53
N TRP A 270 -25.36 8.42 4.27
CA TRP A 270 -24.14 8.81 3.54
C TRP A 270 -23.99 10.34 3.41
N VAL A 271 -25.10 11.08 3.39
CA VAL A 271 -25.14 12.55 3.31
C VAL A 271 -24.57 13.24 4.55
N GLU A 272 -24.53 12.56 5.69
CA GLU A 272 -23.97 13.09 6.95
C GLU A 272 -22.49 12.72 7.12
N VAL A 273 -21.91 11.94 6.20
CA VAL A 273 -20.50 11.53 6.28
C VAL A 273 -19.59 12.70 5.93
N LYS A 274 -18.75 13.11 6.88
CA LYS A 274 -17.68 14.11 6.71
C LYS A 274 -16.39 13.48 6.18
N SER A 275 -15.58 14.27 5.48
CA SER A 275 -14.31 13.84 4.85
C SER A 275 -13.07 14.10 5.71
N ASN A 276 -13.21 14.83 6.81
CA ASN A 276 -12.12 15.35 7.65
C ASN A 276 -11.74 14.39 8.79
N SER A 277 -12.52 13.34 9.02
CA SER A 277 -12.30 12.32 10.04
C SER A 277 -12.68 10.94 9.51
N SER A 278 -12.27 9.87 10.20
CA SER A 278 -12.64 8.51 9.81
C SER A 278 -14.15 8.32 9.92
N PRO A 279 -14.86 7.96 8.83
CA PRO A 279 -16.30 7.67 8.88
C PRO A 279 -16.63 6.56 9.86
N PHE A 280 -15.73 5.58 10.00
CA PHE A 280 -15.88 4.51 10.98
C PHE A 280 -15.92 5.02 12.41
N VAL A 281 -15.04 5.94 12.80
CA VAL A 281 -15.03 6.50 14.15
C VAL A 281 -16.24 7.42 14.37
N MET A 282 -16.51 8.28 13.39
CA MET A 282 -17.58 9.27 13.45
C MET A 282 -18.95 8.65 13.65
N ILE A 283 -19.26 7.56 12.96
CA ILE A 283 -20.57 6.93 13.04
C ILE A 283 -20.83 6.36 14.44
N PHE A 284 -19.88 5.62 15.02
CA PHE A 284 -20.04 5.11 16.38
C PHE A 284 -20.04 6.21 17.44
N HIS A 285 -19.33 7.32 17.22
CA HIS A 285 -19.40 8.49 18.08
C HIS A 285 -20.80 9.13 18.04
N ASN A 286 -21.39 9.25 16.85
CA ASN A 286 -22.72 9.84 16.66
C ASN A 286 -23.87 8.91 17.08
N LEU A 287 -23.59 7.63 17.32
CA LEU A 287 -24.50 6.66 17.92
C LEU A 287 -24.33 6.56 19.45
N ASP A 288 -23.76 7.59 20.07
CA ASP A 288 -23.46 7.71 21.51
C ASP A 288 -22.58 6.56 22.07
N SER A 289 -21.85 5.86 21.19
CA SER A 289 -20.95 4.77 21.57
C SER A 289 -19.49 5.25 21.65
N ASN A 290 -19.24 6.26 22.49
CA ASN A 290 -17.93 6.91 22.61
C ASN A 290 -16.79 5.95 22.96
N VAL A 291 -17.08 4.91 23.75
CA VAL A 291 -16.09 3.86 24.08
C VAL A 291 -15.70 3.07 22.82
N VAL A 292 -16.69 2.69 21.99
CA VAL A 292 -16.45 1.96 20.75
C VAL A 292 -15.74 2.84 19.73
N ALA A 293 -16.16 4.10 19.60
CA ALA A 293 -15.51 5.08 18.72
C ALA A 293 -14.05 5.31 19.11
N SER A 294 -13.76 5.47 20.41
CA SER A 294 -12.40 5.62 20.93
C SER A 294 -11.56 4.35 20.70
N ALA A 295 -12.10 3.17 20.96
CA ALA A 295 -11.42 1.89 20.72
C ALA A 295 -11.10 1.70 19.22
N LEU A 296 -12.05 2.01 18.34
CA LEU A 296 -11.84 1.97 16.89
C LEU A 296 -10.79 2.98 16.44
N ASN A 297 -10.83 4.21 16.95
CA ASN A 297 -9.82 5.22 16.62
C ASN A 297 -8.41 4.77 17.03
N PHE A 298 -8.27 4.11 18.19
CA PHE A 298 -7.02 3.50 18.62
C PHE A 298 -6.54 2.38 17.68
N VAL A 299 -7.42 1.46 17.30
CA VAL A 299 -7.09 0.41 16.33
C VAL A 299 -6.65 1.03 15.01
N ILE A 300 -7.35 2.04 14.51
CA ILE A 300 -7.04 2.69 13.23
C ILE A 300 -5.69 3.44 13.30
N LEU A 301 -5.39 4.09 14.42
CA LEU A 301 -4.07 4.68 14.67
C LEU A 301 -2.98 3.61 14.61
N VAL A 302 -3.15 2.50 15.33
CA VAL A 302 -2.21 1.36 15.31
C VAL A 302 -2.08 0.81 13.89
N ALA A 303 -3.19 0.73 13.15
CA ALA A 303 -3.19 0.28 11.76
C ALA A 303 -2.33 1.16 10.86
N SER A 304 -2.42 2.47 11.05
CA SER A 304 -1.68 3.47 10.30
C SER A 304 -0.18 3.45 10.62
N LEU A 305 0.16 3.41 11.91
CA LEU A 305 1.56 3.31 12.36
C LEU A 305 2.22 2.00 11.90
N SER A 306 1.46 0.90 11.83
CA SER A 306 1.88 -0.38 11.26
C SER A 306 2.23 -0.26 9.77
N VAL A 307 1.37 0.39 8.96
CA VAL A 307 1.67 0.62 7.53
C VAL A 307 2.92 1.50 7.38
N TYR A 308 3.05 2.56 8.18
CA TYR A 308 4.23 3.41 8.15
C TYR A 308 5.51 2.64 8.49
N ASN A 309 5.48 1.84 9.56
CA ASN A 309 6.59 0.99 9.98
C ASN A 309 7.00 -0.01 8.87
N SER A 310 6.04 -0.67 8.24
CA SER A 310 6.24 -1.55 7.07
C SER A 310 6.81 -0.80 5.85
N GLY A 311 6.40 0.45 5.65
CA GLY A 311 6.96 1.32 4.62
C GLY A 311 8.42 1.71 4.88
N VAL A 312 8.79 2.07 6.11
CA VAL A 312 10.18 2.35 6.51
C VAL A 312 11.07 1.13 6.29
N TYR A 313 10.59 -0.05 6.69
CA TYR A 313 11.26 -1.32 6.47
C TYR A 313 11.48 -1.61 4.97
N SER A 314 10.45 -1.40 4.15
CA SER A 314 10.47 -1.72 2.72
C SER A 314 11.31 -0.73 1.92
N ASN A 315 11.20 0.58 2.21
CA ASN A 315 11.96 1.64 1.53
C ASN A 315 13.47 1.49 1.72
N SER A 316 13.90 1.22 2.95
CA SER A 316 15.34 1.05 3.25
C SER A 316 15.95 -0.10 2.43
N ARG A 317 15.21 -1.20 2.24
CA ARG A 317 15.62 -2.38 1.46
C ARG A 317 15.51 -2.18 -0.04
N MET A 318 14.45 -1.54 -0.52
CA MET A 318 14.30 -1.22 -1.94
C MET A 318 15.44 -0.31 -2.40
N LEU A 319 15.73 0.74 -1.65
CA LEU A 319 16.80 1.68 -1.97
C LEU A 319 18.19 1.04 -1.86
N PHE A 320 18.39 0.17 -0.86
CA PHE A 320 19.59 -0.67 -0.79
C PHE A 320 19.72 -1.59 -2.01
N GLY A 321 18.65 -2.30 -2.41
CA GLY A 321 18.64 -3.17 -3.59
C GLY A 321 18.96 -2.43 -4.89
N LEU A 322 18.41 -1.23 -5.07
CA LEU A 322 18.75 -0.34 -6.19
C LEU A 322 20.24 0.03 -6.20
N SER A 323 20.81 0.29 -5.03
CA SER A 323 22.24 0.64 -4.91
C SER A 323 23.17 -0.54 -5.24
N VAL A 324 22.80 -1.76 -4.84
CA VAL A 324 23.55 -2.99 -5.17
C VAL A 324 23.54 -3.25 -6.68
N GLN A 325 22.42 -2.94 -7.35
CA GLN A 325 22.29 -3.06 -8.81
C GLN A 325 22.96 -1.92 -9.60
N GLY A 326 23.65 -0.99 -8.93
CA GLY A 326 24.27 0.19 -9.57
C GLY A 326 23.26 1.24 -10.05
N ASN A 327 21.98 1.11 -9.67
CA ASN A 327 20.89 2.01 -10.01
C ASN A 327 20.67 3.12 -8.96
N ALA A 328 21.52 3.19 -7.92
CA ALA A 328 21.54 4.26 -6.92
C ALA A 328 22.98 4.51 -6.42
N PRO A 329 23.28 5.65 -5.77
CA PRO A 329 24.62 5.98 -5.28
C PRO A 329 25.27 4.90 -4.41
N LYS A 330 26.57 4.64 -4.64
CA LYS A 330 27.34 3.56 -3.96
C LYS A 330 27.37 3.67 -2.44
N PHE A 331 27.21 4.85 -1.84
CA PHE A 331 27.22 4.96 -0.37
C PHE A 331 26.01 4.29 0.29
N LEU A 332 24.93 4.04 -0.47
CA LEU A 332 23.71 3.37 -0.01
C LEU A 332 23.86 1.84 0.11
N THR A 333 24.94 1.24 -0.44
CA THR A 333 25.22 -0.20 -0.32
C THR A 333 25.82 -0.58 1.04
N ARG A 334 26.07 0.38 1.94
CA ARG A 334 26.63 0.11 3.26
C ARG A 334 25.57 -0.42 4.21
N VAL A 335 25.87 -1.56 4.85
CA VAL A 335 25.03 -2.21 5.85
C VAL A 335 25.71 -2.14 7.22
N SER A 336 24.94 -1.94 8.29
CA SER A 336 25.46 -1.99 9.66
C SER A 336 25.79 -3.43 10.09
N ARG A 337 26.53 -3.59 11.20
CA ARG A 337 26.79 -4.92 11.82
C ARG A 337 25.52 -5.70 12.17
N ARG A 338 24.37 -5.02 12.26
CA ARG A 338 23.06 -5.63 12.57
C ARG A 338 22.24 -5.97 11.31
N GLY A 339 22.82 -5.82 10.10
CA GLY A 339 22.14 -6.12 8.85
C GLY A 339 21.17 -5.03 8.38
N VAL A 340 21.29 -3.79 8.89
CA VAL A 340 20.39 -2.66 8.57
C VAL A 340 21.10 -1.67 7.62
N PRO A 341 20.51 -1.31 6.47
CA PRO A 341 21.07 -0.31 5.56
C PRO A 341 20.79 1.12 6.09
N ILE A 342 21.59 1.56 7.07
CA ILE A 342 21.38 2.83 7.80
C ILE A 342 21.33 4.03 6.85
N ASN A 343 22.19 4.08 5.83
CA ASN A 343 22.23 5.22 4.90
C ASN A 343 20.93 5.33 4.09
N SER A 344 20.39 4.20 3.63
CA SER A 344 19.11 4.15 2.91
C SER A 344 17.93 4.51 3.81
N LEU A 345 17.98 4.08 5.08
CA LEU A 345 16.99 4.43 6.09
C LEU A 345 17.02 5.93 6.39
N MET A 346 18.19 6.51 6.61
CA MET A 346 18.37 7.94 6.90
C MET A 346 17.94 8.81 5.72
N LEU A 347 18.30 8.45 4.49
CA LEU A 347 17.85 9.19 3.30
C LEU A 347 16.33 9.13 3.14
N SER A 348 15.74 7.94 3.28
CA SER A 348 14.28 7.78 3.21
C SER A 348 13.59 8.57 4.34
N GLY A 349 14.11 8.50 5.56
CA GLY A 349 13.62 9.24 6.71
C GLY A 349 13.72 10.75 6.53
N ALA A 350 14.83 11.25 5.99
CA ALA A 350 15.03 12.67 5.71
C ALA A 350 14.05 13.22 4.66
N VAL A 351 13.70 12.41 3.64
CA VAL A 351 12.64 12.80 2.70
C VAL A 351 11.29 12.72 3.38
N THR A 352 10.98 11.64 4.09
CA THR A 352 9.71 11.48 4.81
C THR A 352 9.46 12.59 5.84
N SER A 353 10.49 13.11 6.51
CA SER A 353 10.35 14.17 7.52
C SER A 353 9.75 15.48 6.96
N LEU A 354 9.80 15.69 5.64
CA LEU A 354 9.09 16.78 4.97
C LEU A 354 7.58 16.77 5.26
N VAL A 355 7.00 15.62 5.64
CA VAL A 355 5.60 15.53 6.09
C VAL A 355 5.29 16.48 7.25
N VAL A 356 6.25 16.70 8.15
CA VAL A 356 6.09 17.61 9.30
C VAL A 356 5.89 19.03 8.79
N LEU A 357 6.72 19.46 7.83
CA LEU A 357 6.60 20.76 7.19
C LEU A 357 5.30 20.88 6.39
N ILE A 358 4.92 19.84 5.64
CA ILE A 358 3.67 19.82 4.87
C ILE A 358 2.46 19.96 5.82
N ASN A 359 2.44 19.25 6.94
CA ASN A 359 1.36 19.35 7.93
C ASN A 359 1.36 20.69 8.67
N TYR A 360 2.53 21.31 8.87
CA TYR A 360 2.62 22.63 9.47
C TYR A 360 2.09 23.72 8.54
N LEU A 361 2.44 23.67 7.25
CA LEU A 361 2.06 24.69 6.28
C LEU A 361 0.64 24.49 5.72
N LEU A 362 0.20 23.23 5.57
CA LEU A 362 -1.04 22.86 4.89
C LEU A 362 -1.87 21.82 5.68
N PRO A 363 -2.18 22.02 6.97
CA PRO A 363 -2.74 20.98 7.84
C PRO A 363 -4.01 20.31 7.30
N GLN A 364 -4.91 21.10 6.68
CA GLN A 364 -6.18 20.59 6.14
C GLN A 364 -6.06 19.93 4.76
N LYS A 365 -5.01 20.27 3.99
CA LYS A 365 -4.81 19.77 2.62
C LYS A 365 -3.74 18.69 2.52
N ALA A 366 -2.91 18.53 3.56
CA ALA A 366 -1.77 17.63 3.58
C ALA A 366 -2.18 16.19 3.21
N PHE A 367 -3.22 15.65 3.84
CA PHE A 367 -3.67 14.28 3.58
C PHE A 367 -4.15 14.10 2.14
N GLY A 368 -5.01 14.98 1.64
CA GLY A 368 -5.52 14.90 0.26
C GLY A 368 -4.42 15.02 -0.79
N LEU A 369 -3.48 15.95 -0.60
CA LEU A 369 -2.32 16.12 -1.49
C LEU A 369 -1.46 14.85 -1.54
N LEU A 370 -1.10 14.31 -0.36
CA LEU A 370 -0.28 13.10 -0.26
C LEU A 370 -1.00 11.89 -0.85
N MET A 371 -2.29 11.75 -0.57
CA MET A 371 -3.13 10.71 -1.17
C MET A 371 -3.10 10.79 -2.70
N ALA A 372 -3.29 11.98 -3.27
CA ALA A 372 -3.28 12.16 -4.73
C ALA A 372 -1.92 11.79 -5.35
N LEU A 373 -0.80 12.15 -4.70
CA LEU A 373 0.55 11.77 -5.13
C LEU A 373 0.78 10.25 -5.03
N VAL A 374 0.30 9.61 -3.96
CA VAL A 374 0.34 8.15 -3.81
C VAL A 374 -0.44 7.49 -4.94
N VAL A 375 -1.66 7.92 -5.22
CA VAL A 375 -2.47 7.34 -6.32
C VAL A 375 -1.75 7.47 -7.66
N ALA A 376 -1.19 8.64 -7.99
CA ALA A 376 -0.46 8.83 -9.25
C ALA A 376 0.70 7.84 -9.40
N THR A 377 1.52 7.70 -8.36
CA THR A 377 2.68 6.79 -8.35
C THR A 377 2.28 5.32 -8.29
N LEU A 378 1.18 4.98 -7.61
CA LEU A 378 0.59 3.63 -7.56
C LEU A 378 0.10 3.20 -8.94
N LEU A 379 -0.63 4.06 -9.65
CA LEU A 379 -1.12 3.78 -11.01
C LEU A 379 0.05 3.49 -11.95
N LEU A 380 1.14 4.26 -11.86
CA LEU A 380 2.36 4.00 -12.64
C LEU A 380 2.97 2.63 -12.31
N ASN A 381 3.08 2.26 -11.03
CA ASN A 381 3.59 0.93 -10.65
C ASN A 381 2.72 -0.20 -11.21
N TRP A 382 1.40 -0.06 -11.14
CA TRP A 382 0.48 -1.07 -11.63
C TRP A 382 0.50 -1.18 -13.16
N ILE A 383 0.63 -0.07 -13.88
CA ILE A 383 0.88 -0.07 -15.33
C ILE A 383 2.20 -0.80 -15.64
N MET A 384 3.27 -0.53 -14.89
CA MET A 384 4.55 -1.21 -15.05
C MET A 384 4.44 -2.72 -14.80
N ILE A 385 3.62 -3.17 -13.83
CA ILE A 385 3.34 -4.60 -13.58
C ILE A 385 2.66 -5.23 -14.80
N CYS A 386 1.60 -4.61 -15.33
CA CYS A 386 0.88 -5.15 -16.50
C CYS A 386 1.81 -5.24 -17.73
N LEU A 387 2.62 -4.22 -17.98
CA LEU A 387 3.55 -4.19 -19.11
C LEU A 387 4.69 -5.19 -18.95
N ALA A 388 5.27 -5.31 -17.74
CA ALA A 388 6.28 -6.32 -17.43
C ALA A 388 5.71 -7.74 -17.62
N HIS A 389 4.46 -7.97 -17.21
CA HIS A 389 3.79 -9.26 -17.38
C HIS A 389 3.55 -9.62 -18.85
N LEU A 390 3.14 -8.68 -19.70
CA LEU A 390 3.04 -8.90 -21.15
C LEU A 390 4.39 -9.31 -21.76
N ARG A 391 5.48 -8.66 -21.35
CA ARG A 391 6.84 -8.97 -21.80
C ARG A 391 7.34 -10.32 -21.27
N PHE A 392 7.06 -10.62 -20.01
CA PHE A 392 7.33 -11.91 -19.37
C PHE A 392 6.66 -13.06 -20.13
N ARG A 393 5.34 -12.96 -20.38
CA ARG A 393 4.59 -14.00 -21.10
C ARG A 393 5.07 -14.17 -22.54
N ALA A 394 5.48 -13.08 -23.21
CA ALA A 394 6.09 -13.17 -24.53
C ALA A 394 7.44 -13.92 -24.49
N ALA A 395 8.26 -13.71 -23.46
CA ALA A 395 9.51 -14.44 -23.28
C ALA A 395 9.28 -15.94 -22.97
N MET A 396 8.34 -16.27 -22.08
CA MET A 396 7.99 -17.65 -21.75
C MET A 396 7.46 -18.42 -22.97
N ARG A 397 6.62 -17.78 -23.80
CA ARG A 397 6.15 -18.34 -25.07
C ARG A 397 7.29 -18.63 -26.04
N ARG A 398 8.27 -17.73 -26.16
CA ARG A 398 9.46 -17.95 -27.01
C ARG A 398 10.31 -19.12 -26.53
N GLN A 399 10.28 -19.42 -25.23
CA GLN A 399 10.96 -20.56 -24.62
C GLN A 399 10.12 -21.85 -24.63
N GLY A 400 8.89 -21.82 -25.17
CA GLY A 400 7.98 -22.98 -25.17
C GLY A 400 7.54 -23.43 -23.77
N ARG A 401 7.65 -22.56 -22.76
CA ARG A 401 7.40 -22.90 -21.36
C ARG A 401 6.03 -22.40 -20.93
N GLU A 402 5.23 -23.29 -20.35
CA GLU A 402 4.00 -22.92 -19.68
C GLU A 402 4.26 -22.53 -18.23
N THR A 403 3.46 -21.58 -17.74
CA THR A 403 3.50 -21.14 -16.34
C THR A 403 2.59 -21.99 -15.47
N GLN A 404 3.04 -22.29 -14.26
CA GLN A 404 2.30 -23.09 -13.27
C GLN A 404 1.07 -22.34 -12.75
N PHE A 405 1.22 -21.03 -12.48
CA PHE A 405 0.15 -20.17 -12.01
C PHE A 405 -0.21 -19.16 -13.11
N LYS A 406 -1.36 -19.38 -13.77
CA LYS A 406 -1.78 -18.57 -14.92
C LYS A 406 -2.58 -17.33 -14.49
N ALA A 407 -2.27 -16.20 -15.11
CA ALA A 407 -3.08 -15.00 -15.07
C ALA A 407 -4.42 -15.22 -15.77
N LEU A 408 -5.46 -14.63 -15.21
CA LEU A 408 -6.80 -14.71 -15.78
C LEU A 408 -6.91 -13.79 -16.99
N LEU A 409 -7.64 -14.25 -18.01
CA LEU A 409 -7.96 -13.47 -19.22
C LEU A 409 -6.72 -12.97 -20.00
N TYR A 410 -5.55 -13.60 -19.89
CA TYR A 410 -4.38 -13.18 -20.67
C TYR A 410 -4.62 -13.34 -22.19
N PRO A 411 -4.28 -12.35 -23.05
CA PRO A 411 -3.69 -11.04 -22.72
C PRO A 411 -4.73 -9.94 -22.44
N PHE A 412 -6.01 -10.15 -22.74
CA PHE A 412 -7.10 -9.17 -22.58
C PHE A 412 -7.13 -8.50 -21.21
N GLY A 413 -6.95 -9.26 -20.12
CA GLY A 413 -6.89 -8.74 -18.76
C GLY A 413 -5.81 -7.67 -18.55
N ASN A 414 -4.66 -7.77 -19.23
CA ASN A 414 -3.60 -6.75 -19.13
C ASN A 414 -4.05 -5.44 -19.76
N TYR A 415 -4.63 -5.52 -20.97
CA TYR A 415 -5.11 -4.34 -21.68
C TYR A 415 -6.30 -3.69 -20.97
N LEU A 416 -7.20 -4.49 -20.38
CA LEU A 416 -8.28 -4.01 -19.54
C LEU A 416 -7.74 -3.23 -18.33
N CYS A 417 -6.77 -3.80 -17.60
CA CYS A 417 -6.13 -3.13 -16.48
C CYS A 417 -5.44 -1.83 -16.93
N ILE A 418 -4.64 -1.85 -17.99
CA ILE A 418 -3.95 -0.66 -18.50
C ILE A 418 -4.95 0.43 -18.93
N ALA A 419 -6.02 0.07 -19.63
CA ALA A 419 -7.07 0.99 -20.06
C ALA A 419 -7.79 1.61 -18.84
N PHE A 420 -8.13 0.80 -17.84
CA PHE A 420 -8.74 1.28 -16.61
C PHE A 420 -7.81 2.25 -15.84
N LEU A 421 -6.54 1.89 -15.65
CA LEU A 421 -5.56 2.75 -14.97
C LEU A 421 -5.31 4.05 -15.75
N GLY A 422 -5.28 3.97 -17.08
CA GLY A 422 -5.21 5.14 -17.96
C GLY A 422 -6.43 6.04 -17.83
N MET A 423 -7.63 5.47 -17.77
CA MET A 423 -8.87 6.20 -17.48
C MET A 423 -8.78 6.91 -16.12
N ILE A 424 -8.32 6.23 -15.06
CA ILE A 424 -8.16 6.88 -13.74
C ILE A 424 -7.16 8.06 -13.82
N LEU A 425 -6.04 7.91 -14.53
CA LEU A 425 -5.10 9.02 -14.73
C LEU A 425 -5.74 10.21 -15.44
N LEU A 426 -6.59 9.96 -16.46
CA LEU A 426 -7.33 11.02 -17.14
C LEU A 426 -8.35 11.69 -16.23
N LEU A 427 -9.04 10.93 -15.37
CA LEU A 427 -9.96 11.48 -14.36
C LEU A 427 -9.21 12.33 -13.34
N MET A 428 -8.02 11.91 -12.90
CA MET A 428 -7.20 12.74 -12.02
C MET A 428 -6.84 14.09 -12.66
N CYS A 429 -6.66 14.16 -13.97
CA CYS A 429 -6.44 15.43 -14.67
C CYS A 429 -7.66 16.37 -14.65
N THR A 430 -8.89 15.85 -14.55
CA THR A 430 -10.10 16.67 -14.49
C THR A 430 -10.40 17.17 -13.08
N MET A 431 -9.98 16.42 -12.05
CA MET A 431 -10.20 16.74 -10.63
C MET A 431 -9.18 17.75 -10.10
N ASP A 432 -9.61 18.93 -9.65
CA ASP A 432 -8.70 20.01 -9.21
C ASP A 432 -7.72 19.56 -8.10
N ASP A 433 -8.17 18.77 -7.13
CA ASP A 433 -7.34 18.28 -6.02
C ASP A 433 -6.29 17.23 -6.43
N MET A 434 -6.51 16.52 -7.55
CA MET A 434 -5.62 15.46 -8.03
C MET A 434 -4.84 15.84 -9.29
N ARG A 435 -5.25 16.92 -9.98
CA ARG A 435 -4.70 17.36 -11.27
C ARG A 435 -3.20 17.61 -11.20
N LEU A 436 -2.74 18.27 -10.14
CA LEU A 436 -1.31 18.53 -9.95
C LEU A 436 -0.51 17.22 -9.90
N SER A 437 -0.98 16.24 -9.13
CA SER A 437 -0.32 14.94 -8.98
C SER A 437 -0.29 14.15 -10.29
N ALA A 438 -1.33 14.24 -11.12
CA ALA A 438 -1.36 13.61 -12.43
C ALA A 438 -0.37 14.26 -13.42
N ILE A 439 -0.29 15.60 -13.44
CA ILE A 439 0.63 16.35 -14.31
C ILE A 439 2.10 16.15 -13.89
N LEU A 440 2.35 15.99 -12.60
CA LEU A 440 3.69 15.71 -12.09
C LEU A 440 4.21 14.32 -12.51
N LEU A 441 3.33 13.38 -12.88
CA LEU A 441 3.74 12.01 -13.23
C LEU A 441 4.59 11.96 -14.52
N PRO A 442 4.21 12.56 -15.66
CA PRO A 442 5.10 12.70 -16.81
C PRO A 442 6.43 13.39 -16.48
N VAL A 443 6.40 14.46 -15.67
CA VAL A 443 7.61 15.19 -15.24
C VAL A 443 8.54 14.27 -14.46
N TRP A 444 7.97 13.46 -13.57
CA TRP A 444 8.69 12.45 -12.80
C TRP A 444 9.33 11.36 -13.67
N ILE A 445 8.61 10.85 -14.69
CA ILE A 445 9.15 9.88 -15.65
C ILE A 445 10.32 10.49 -16.42
N VAL A 446 10.18 11.73 -16.91
CA VAL A 446 11.24 12.45 -17.62
C VAL A 446 12.45 12.68 -16.72
N PHE A 447 12.23 13.09 -15.48
CA PHE A 447 13.28 13.25 -14.47
C PHE A 447 14.06 11.95 -14.25
N LEU A 448 13.36 10.82 -14.05
CA LEU A 448 14.00 9.51 -13.89
C LEU A 448 14.73 9.06 -15.16
N PHE A 449 14.23 9.39 -16.34
CA PHE A 449 14.91 9.12 -17.60
C PHE A 449 16.24 9.89 -17.72
N VAL A 450 16.23 11.18 -17.40
CA VAL A 450 17.44 12.01 -17.37
C VAL A 450 18.43 11.48 -16.33
N ALA A 451 17.97 11.17 -15.12
CA ALA A 451 18.79 10.59 -14.05
C ALA A 451 19.41 9.25 -14.48
N PHE A 452 18.64 8.37 -15.10
CA PHE A 452 19.14 7.10 -15.62
C PHE A 452 20.24 7.27 -16.67
N LYS A 453 20.08 8.23 -17.59
CA LYS A 453 21.08 8.54 -18.62
C LYS A 453 22.36 9.13 -18.05
N THR A 454 22.28 9.97 -17.02
CA THR A 454 23.47 10.58 -16.39
C THR A 454 24.23 9.59 -15.52
N LEU A 455 23.53 8.70 -14.80
CA LEU A 455 24.14 7.66 -13.96
C LEU A 455 24.94 6.62 -14.77
N ARG A 456 24.52 6.30 -16.01
CA ARG A 456 25.20 5.33 -16.90
C ARG A 456 26.27 5.93 -17.82
N ARG A 457 26.43 7.26 -17.83
CA ARG A 457 27.52 7.94 -18.54
C ARG A 457 28.81 7.99 -17.72
N LYS A 458 28.75 7.66 -16.44
CA LYS A 458 29.89 7.39 -15.57
C LYS A 458 30.12 5.89 -15.49
#